data_AF-A0A9D5RKG9-F1
#
_entry.id   AF-A0A9D5RKG9-F1
#
_cell.length_a   1.000
_cell.length_b   1.000
_cell.length_c   1.000
_cell.angle_alpha   90.00
_cell.angle_beta   90.00
_cell.angle_gamma   90.00
#
_symmetry.space_group_name_H-M   'P 1'
#
loop_
_entity.id
_entity.type
_entity.pdbx_description
1 polymer ?
#
loop_
_entity_poly.entity_id
_entity_poly.type
_entity_poly.pdbx_seq_one_letter_code
_entity_poly.pdbx_strand_id
1 'polypeptide(L)'
;MPIPFEELSLKQLLHHKLAYDCMNEAGKKLLPNWDMIAFEKSALADELYSYPLTEEQIRILKNSCARLNTEMPYLKYSDAGTHYGYELFSMPPEYWGSRGAPLYWSYLSREFTLDPLPMDDAKLKDKYLTIAASFGIPRYKDEKVYIERFAAGGMSSGIICSSFVDEQLQVLRKRNRPFINRHKYTTHEIQYLEGAYERIDYLCKTSGRKKNYRHNPDLDFETLLFLMESECTLREFEMLSLKWGIFTGTLLKNAQTAKEIGVTFNRIPQIERNSFRKIIKHPEVLIELDDALS
;
A
#
# COMPACT_ATOMS: atom_id res chain seq x y z
N MET A 1 -0.38 -17.31 5.34
CA MET A 1 0.62 -18.15 4.64
C MET A 1 1.36 -17.24 3.69
N PRO A 2 2.70 -17.23 3.71
CA PRO A 2 3.49 -16.34 2.84
C PRO A 2 3.11 -16.53 1.37
N ILE A 3 3.13 -15.44 0.61
CA ILE A 3 2.89 -15.47 -0.84
C ILE A 3 4.21 -15.82 -1.53
N PRO A 4 4.25 -16.83 -2.42
CA PRO A 4 5.43 -17.13 -3.20
C PRO A 4 5.84 -15.95 -4.10
N PHE A 5 7.13 -15.64 -4.18
CA PHE A 5 7.65 -14.53 -4.99
C PHE A 5 7.32 -14.69 -6.48
N GLU A 6 7.26 -15.92 -6.99
CA GLU A 6 6.88 -16.24 -8.37
C GLU A 6 5.40 -15.93 -8.68
N GLU A 7 4.55 -15.77 -7.68
CA GLU A 7 3.14 -15.39 -7.83
C GLU A 7 2.93 -13.88 -7.80
N LEU A 8 3.86 -13.12 -7.20
CA LEU A 8 3.77 -11.66 -7.10
C LEU A 8 3.74 -10.97 -8.46
N SER A 9 3.09 -9.82 -8.56
CA SER A 9 3.18 -8.96 -9.74
C SER A 9 4.59 -8.41 -9.94
N LEU A 10 4.94 -8.03 -11.17
CA LEU A 10 6.22 -7.35 -11.45
C LEU A 10 6.37 -6.08 -10.61
N LYS A 11 5.28 -5.33 -10.42
CA LYS A 11 5.27 -4.13 -9.60
C LYS A 11 5.69 -4.44 -8.16
N GLN A 12 5.13 -5.47 -7.53
CA GLN A 12 5.50 -5.89 -6.18
C GLN A 12 6.97 -6.33 -6.11
N LEU A 13 7.45 -7.13 -7.07
CA LEU A 13 8.84 -7.58 -7.12
C LEU A 13 9.82 -6.40 -7.24
N LEU A 14 9.49 -5.39 -8.04
CA LEU A 14 10.33 -4.21 -8.24
C LEU A 14 10.39 -3.30 -7.00
N HIS A 15 9.45 -3.41 -6.06
CA HIS A 15 9.49 -2.70 -4.78
C HIS A 15 10.39 -3.40 -3.73
N HIS A 16 10.88 -4.61 -4.02
CA HIS A 16 11.66 -5.43 -3.10
C HIS A 16 13.12 -5.56 -3.57
N LYS A 17 14.09 -5.07 -2.78
CA LYS A 17 15.51 -4.98 -3.19
C LYS A 17 16.09 -6.33 -3.61
N LEU A 18 15.88 -7.38 -2.82
CA LEU A 18 16.46 -8.69 -3.12
C LEU A 18 15.84 -9.31 -4.38
N ALA A 19 14.56 -9.05 -4.65
CA ALA A 19 13.90 -9.53 -5.85
C ALA A 19 14.37 -8.76 -7.09
N TYR A 20 14.52 -7.44 -6.94
CA TYR A 20 15.14 -6.57 -7.95
C TYR A 20 16.54 -7.08 -8.33
N ASP A 21 17.35 -7.47 -7.35
CA ASP A 21 18.70 -8.00 -7.60
C ASP A 21 18.68 -9.39 -8.26
N CYS A 22 17.80 -10.30 -7.81
CA CYS A 22 17.61 -11.60 -8.45
C CYS A 22 17.23 -11.45 -9.94
N MET A 23 16.24 -10.59 -10.23
CA MET A 23 15.81 -10.32 -11.59
C MET A 23 16.92 -9.66 -12.42
N ASN A 24 17.70 -8.75 -11.83
CA ASN A 24 18.80 -8.11 -12.53
C ASN A 24 19.88 -9.13 -12.95
N GLU A 25 20.28 -10.01 -12.03
CA GLU A 25 21.27 -11.05 -12.32
C GLU A 25 20.77 -12.10 -13.31
N ALA A 26 19.49 -12.47 -13.24
CA ALA A 26 18.87 -13.37 -14.21
C ALA A 26 18.77 -12.71 -15.59
N GLY A 27 18.36 -11.44 -15.65
CA GLY A 27 18.23 -10.68 -16.89
C GLY A 27 19.55 -10.52 -17.63
N LYS A 28 20.66 -10.23 -16.93
CA LYS A 28 22.01 -10.19 -17.52
C LYS A 28 22.42 -11.50 -18.22
N LYS A 29 21.95 -12.64 -17.73
CA LYS A 29 22.22 -13.96 -18.32
C LYS A 29 21.29 -14.28 -19.48
N LEU A 30 20.06 -13.78 -19.42
CA LEU A 30 19.01 -14.06 -20.38
C LEU A 30 19.11 -13.17 -21.64
N LEU A 31 19.55 -11.93 -21.47
CA LEU A 31 19.51 -10.90 -22.51
C LEU A 31 20.86 -10.17 -22.62
N PRO A 32 21.50 -10.13 -23.81
CA PRO A 32 22.78 -9.43 -24.01
C PRO A 32 22.75 -7.93 -23.70
N ASN A 33 21.61 -7.26 -23.90
CA ASN A 33 21.41 -5.82 -23.68
C ASN A 33 20.48 -5.56 -22.48
N TRP A 34 20.60 -6.36 -21.43
CA TRP A 34 19.78 -6.21 -20.24
C TRP A 34 20.00 -4.84 -19.57
N ASP A 35 18.89 -4.11 -19.40
CA ASP A 35 18.87 -2.85 -18.66
C ASP A 35 17.73 -2.92 -17.64
N MET A 36 18.11 -3.16 -16.39
CA MET A 36 17.17 -3.26 -15.28
C MET A 36 16.42 -1.96 -15.02
N ILE A 37 17.02 -0.80 -15.29
CA ILE A 37 16.37 0.50 -15.10
C ILE A 37 15.35 0.72 -16.22
N ALA A 38 15.67 0.36 -17.46
CA ALA A 38 14.72 0.39 -18.56
C ALA A 38 13.55 -0.58 -18.31
N PHE A 39 13.83 -1.81 -17.88
CA PHE A 39 12.80 -2.76 -17.51
C PHE A 39 11.89 -2.24 -16.38
N GLU A 40 12.48 -1.69 -15.32
CA GLU A 40 11.75 -1.06 -14.22
C GLU A 40 10.85 0.08 -14.72
N LYS A 41 11.38 0.97 -15.56
CA LYS A 41 10.62 2.06 -16.18
C LYS A 41 9.43 1.53 -16.97
N SER A 42 9.60 0.45 -17.73
CA SER A 42 8.49 -0.14 -18.48
C SER A 42 7.41 -0.74 -17.59
N ALA A 43 7.82 -1.39 -16.49
CA ALA A 43 6.88 -2.07 -15.61
C ALA A 43 6.16 -1.13 -14.63
N LEU A 44 6.72 0.06 -14.35
CA LEU A 44 6.19 0.98 -13.34
C LEU A 44 5.70 2.32 -13.87
N ALA A 45 6.17 2.76 -15.05
CA ALA A 45 5.65 3.97 -15.69
C ALA A 45 4.53 3.58 -16.66
N ASP A 46 3.34 4.16 -16.46
CA ASP A 46 2.19 3.90 -17.33
C ASP A 46 2.51 4.11 -18.82
N GLU A 47 2.28 3.04 -19.61
CA GLU A 47 2.16 2.85 -21.07
C GLU A 47 3.15 3.52 -22.04
N LEU A 48 3.95 4.50 -21.63
CA LEU A 48 4.81 5.29 -22.51
C LEU A 48 6.21 4.69 -22.69
N TYR A 49 6.56 3.66 -21.92
CA TYR A 49 7.86 3.01 -21.97
C TYR A 49 7.66 1.49 -22.12
N SER A 50 8.14 0.92 -23.23
CA SER A 50 8.06 -0.51 -23.49
C SER A 50 9.43 -1.15 -23.42
N TYR A 51 9.58 -2.17 -22.58
CA TYR A 51 10.73 -3.05 -22.56
C TYR A 51 10.25 -4.44 -23.02
N PRO A 52 10.54 -4.82 -24.27
CA PRO A 52 9.92 -6.00 -24.88
C PRO A 52 10.48 -7.28 -24.24
N LEU A 53 9.65 -7.94 -23.42
CA LEU A 53 9.91 -9.27 -22.88
C LEU A 53 8.79 -10.22 -23.29
N THR A 54 9.15 -11.46 -23.59
CA THR A 54 8.18 -12.53 -23.75
C THR A 54 7.64 -12.99 -22.39
N GLU A 55 6.47 -13.62 -22.37
CA GLU A 55 5.91 -14.21 -21.15
C GLU A 55 6.87 -15.23 -20.51
N GLU A 56 7.58 -16.00 -21.33
CA GLU A 56 8.58 -16.95 -20.86
C GLU A 56 9.75 -16.24 -20.17
N GLN A 57 10.23 -15.13 -20.73
CA GLN A 57 11.30 -14.34 -20.10
C GLN A 57 10.83 -13.74 -18.77
N ILE A 58 9.60 -13.21 -18.71
CA ILE A 58 8.99 -12.74 -17.46
C ILE A 58 8.93 -13.87 -16.44
N ARG A 59 8.48 -15.07 -16.84
CA ARG A 59 8.42 -16.24 -15.96
C ARG A 59 9.80 -16.62 -15.41
N ILE A 60 10.84 -16.63 -16.23
CA ILE A 60 12.22 -16.89 -15.80
C ILE A 60 12.68 -15.86 -14.78
N LEU A 61 12.43 -14.57 -15.03
CA LEU A 61 12.78 -13.49 -14.10
C LEU A 61 12.07 -13.66 -12.74
N LYS A 62 10.76 -13.95 -12.74
CA LYS A 62 10.00 -14.20 -11.50
C LYS A 62 10.54 -15.42 -10.75
N ASN A 63 10.78 -16.54 -11.45
CA ASN A 63 11.30 -17.76 -10.85
C ASN A 63 12.73 -17.61 -10.28
N SER A 64 13.51 -16.64 -10.77
CA SER A 64 14.82 -16.33 -10.19
C SER A 64 14.74 -15.87 -8.73
N CYS A 65 13.56 -15.43 -8.28
CA CYS A 65 13.31 -14.98 -6.92
C CYS A 65 12.89 -16.10 -5.96
N ALA A 66 12.67 -17.34 -6.43
CA ALA A 66 12.10 -18.42 -5.61
C ALA A 66 12.86 -18.72 -4.32
N ARG A 67 14.19 -18.50 -4.28
CA ARG A 67 15.00 -18.65 -3.06
C ARG A 67 14.54 -17.72 -1.92
N LEU A 68 13.95 -16.57 -2.25
CA LEU A 68 13.46 -15.61 -1.27
C LEU A 68 12.24 -16.13 -0.50
N ASN A 69 11.52 -17.12 -1.02
CA ASN A 69 10.41 -17.79 -0.32
C ASN A 69 10.86 -18.39 1.02
N THR A 70 12.14 -18.73 1.17
CA THR A 70 12.71 -19.25 2.42
C THR A 70 13.59 -18.24 3.14
N GLU A 71 14.38 -17.45 2.41
CA GLU A 71 15.31 -16.47 3.01
C GLU A 71 14.62 -15.25 3.61
N MET A 72 13.58 -14.74 2.95
CA MET A 72 12.85 -13.55 3.35
C MET A 72 11.42 -13.60 2.78
N PRO A 73 10.54 -14.43 3.37
CA PRO A 73 9.21 -14.72 2.81
C PRO A 73 8.36 -13.44 2.68
N TYR A 74 7.56 -13.36 1.61
CA TYR A 74 6.63 -12.24 1.43
C TYR A 74 5.39 -12.46 2.29
N LEU A 75 5.27 -11.68 3.37
CA LEU A 75 4.18 -11.82 4.35
C LEU A 75 3.00 -10.90 4.02
N LYS A 76 1.78 -11.37 4.31
CA LYS A 76 0.63 -10.48 4.45
C LYS A 76 0.65 -9.79 5.82
N TYR A 77 -0.07 -8.68 5.97
CA TYR A 77 0.00 -7.84 7.17
C TYR A 77 -0.19 -8.62 8.49
N SER A 78 -1.12 -9.57 8.56
CA SER A 78 -1.40 -10.37 9.76
C SER A 78 -0.55 -11.63 9.90
N ASP A 79 0.21 -12.05 8.87
CA ASP A 79 1.01 -13.29 8.89
C ASP A 79 2.15 -13.26 9.91
N ALA A 80 2.24 -14.25 10.79
CA ALA A 80 3.34 -14.33 11.75
C ALA A 80 4.71 -14.35 11.06
N GLY A 81 5.67 -13.58 11.59
CA GLY A 81 7.02 -13.51 11.05
C GLY A 81 7.65 -12.13 11.23
N THR A 82 8.85 -11.96 10.65
CA THR A 82 9.54 -10.66 10.61
C THR A 82 9.04 -9.87 9.42
N HIS A 83 8.51 -8.68 9.68
CA HIS A 83 8.10 -7.73 8.65
C HIS A 83 9.20 -6.72 8.37
N TYR A 84 9.16 -6.12 7.19
CA TYR A 84 10.23 -5.23 6.74
C TYR A 84 9.71 -3.95 6.06
N GLY A 85 10.55 -2.91 6.07
CA GLY A 85 10.19 -1.55 5.71
C GLY A 85 9.64 -1.36 4.31
N TYR A 86 9.95 -2.24 3.35
CA TYR A 86 9.35 -2.20 2.01
C TYR A 86 7.82 -2.35 2.06
N GLU A 87 7.28 -3.05 3.06
CA GLU A 87 5.84 -3.26 3.21
C GLU A 87 5.08 -1.95 3.43
N LEU A 88 5.74 -0.92 3.97
CA LEU A 88 5.16 0.41 4.11
C LEU A 88 4.83 1.06 2.76
N PHE A 89 5.43 0.57 1.67
CA PHE A 89 5.27 1.08 0.30
C PHE A 89 4.33 0.23 -0.57
N SER A 90 3.83 -0.90 -0.02
CA SER A 90 3.00 -1.88 -0.74
C SER A 90 1.75 -1.28 -1.39
N MET A 91 1.11 -0.32 -0.72
CA MET A 91 -0.01 0.44 -1.29
C MET A 91 0.49 1.73 -1.95
N PRO A 92 0.00 2.07 -3.15
CA PRO A 92 0.31 3.36 -3.77
C PRO A 92 -0.16 4.53 -2.89
N PRO A 93 0.47 5.71 -3.02
CA PRO A 93 -0.09 6.97 -2.56
C PRO A 93 -1.42 7.28 -3.26
N GLU A 94 -2.30 8.03 -2.59
CA GLU A 94 -3.56 8.54 -3.17
C GLU A 94 -3.30 9.45 -4.38
N TYR A 95 -2.21 10.22 -4.34
CA TYR A 95 -1.83 11.15 -5.39
C TYR A 95 -0.32 11.13 -5.61
N TRP A 96 0.09 10.91 -6.87
CA TRP A 96 1.50 10.86 -7.25
C TRP A 96 2.14 12.24 -7.43
N GLY A 97 1.36 13.27 -7.80
CA GLY A 97 1.85 14.62 -8.05
C GLY A 97 2.74 14.80 -9.29
N SER A 98 3.42 13.75 -9.73
CA SER A 98 4.29 13.77 -10.92
C SER A 98 4.51 12.37 -11.48
N ARG A 99 4.96 12.29 -12.74
CA ARG A 99 5.21 11.02 -13.43
C ARG A 99 6.49 10.30 -12.97
N GLY A 100 7.42 11.02 -12.34
CA GLY A 100 8.62 10.41 -11.74
C GLY A 100 8.39 9.81 -10.35
N ALA A 101 7.28 10.18 -9.68
CA ALA A 101 7.00 9.75 -8.31
C ALA A 101 6.80 8.22 -8.16
N PRO A 102 6.15 7.49 -9.07
CA PRO A 102 6.06 6.03 -8.97
C PRO A 102 7.42 5.31 -8.96
N LEU A 103 8.37 5.77 -9.77
CA LEU A 103 9.73 5.20 -9.83
C LEU A 103 10.58 5.59 -8.62
N TYR A 104 10.37 6.78 -8.08
CA TYR A 104 10.99 7.17 -6.81
C TYR A 104 10.42 6.38 -5.64
N TRP A 105 9.12 6.09 -5.65
CA TRP A 105 8.45 5.29 -4.63
C TRP A 105 8.95 3.85 -4.60
N SER A 106 9.11 3.21 -5.76
CA SER A 106 9.72 1.88 -5.85
C SER A 106 11.18 1.90 -5.39
N TYR A 107 11.93 2.95 -5.74
CA TYR A 107 13.29 3.16 -5.26
C TYR A 107 13.37 3.25 -3.75
N LEU A 108 12.55 4.10 -3.13
CA LEU A 108 12.44 4.21 -1.68
C LEU A 108 12.10 2.85 -1.06
N SER A 109 11.09 2.15 -1.57
CA SER A 109 10.71 0.83 -1.07
C SER A 109 11.90 -0.15 -1.02
N ARG A 110 12.74 -0.14 -2.06
CA ARG A 110 13.96 -0.97 -2.11
C ARG A 110 14.98 -0.57 -1.06
N GLU A 111 15.20 0.72 -0.85
CA GLU A 111 16.11 1.21 0.20
C GLU A 111 15.67 0.74 1.59
N PHE A 112 14.37 0.55 1.82
CA PHE A 112 13.80 0.09 3.09
C PHE A 112 13.61 -1.44 3.20
N THR A 113 14.01 -2.23 2.18
CA THR A 113 13.73 -3.68 2.13
C THR A 113 14.29 -4.45 3.31
N LEU A 114 15.47 -4.09 3.82
CA LEU A 114 16.14 -4.85 4.89
C LEU A 114 15.93 -4.25 6.28
N ASP A 115 15.12 -3.19 6.44
CA ASP A 115 14.83 -2.63 7.74
C ASP A 115 13.68 -3.38 8.41
N PRO A 116 13.87 -4.00 9.58
CA PRO A 116 12.77 -4.66 10.28
C PRO A 116 11.70 -3.67 10.72
N LEU A 117 10.44 -4.10 10.66
CA LEU A 117 9.29 -3.40 11.23
C LEU A 117 8.93 -3.97 12.63
N PRO A 118 8.42 -3.13 13.55
CA PRO A 118 8.26 -1.68 13.41
C PRO A 118 9.61 -0.95 13.44
N MET A 119 9.71 0.12 12.66
CA MET A 119 10.87 1.01 12.69
C MET A 119 10.71 2.08 13.76
N ASP A 120 11.82 2.51 14.37
CA ASP A 120 11.84 3.73 15.16
C ASP A 120 11.49 4.95 14.28
N ASP A 121 10.66 5.87 14.81
CA ASP A 121 10.13 7.01 14.06
C ASP A 121 11.23 7.99 13.64
N ALA A 122 12.25 8.20 14.49
CA ALA A 122 13.37 9.07 14.17
C ALA A 122 14.25 8.44 13.08
N LYS A 123 14.52 7.13 13.17
CA LYS A 123 15.26 6.38 12.15
C LYS A 123 14.53 6.36 10.80
N LEU A 124 13.22 6.12 10.80
CA LEU A 124 12.41 6.14 9.57
C LEU A 124 12.48 7.50 8.89
N LYS A 125 12.27 8.57 9.68
CA LYS A 125 12.35 9.94 9.19
C LYS A 125 13.73 10.27 8.64
N ASP A 126 14.79 10.01 9.40
CA ASP A 126 16.16 10.34 9.02
C ASP A 126 16.58 9.66 7.71
N LYS A 127 16.32 8.35 7.60
CA LYS A 127 16.62 7.59 6.39
C LYS A 127 15.84 8.11 5.17
N TYR A 128 14.54 8.32 5.31
CA TYR A 128 13.68 8.81 4.24
C TYR A 128 14.15 10.18 3.72
N LEU A 129 14.51 11.09 4.62
CA LEU A 129 14.98 12.43 4.27
C LEU A 129 16.40 12.44 3.70
N THR A 130 17.26 11.55 4.18
CA THR A 130 18.61 11.38 3.62
C THR A 130 18.56 10.92 2.17
N ILE A 131 17.66 9.99 1.84
CA ILE A 131 17.45 9.56 0.45
C ILE A 131 16.95 10.74 -0.40
N ALA A 132 15.93 11.47 0.06
CA ALA A 132 15.44 12.65 -0.66
C ALA A 132 16.54 13.70 -0.92
N ALA A 133 17.37 13.97 0.09
CA ALA A 133 18.49 14.90 -0.01
C ALA A 133 19.56 14.45 -1.01
N SER A 134 19.83 13.15 -1.12
CA SER A 134 20.77 12.60 -2.12
C SER A 134 20.35 12.84 -3.57
N PHE A 135 19.05 13.06 -3.80
CA PHE A 135 18.50 13.46 -5.11
C PHE A 135 18.32 14.97 -5.25
N GLY A 136 18.79 15.77 -4.29
CA GLY A 136 18.67 17.23 -4.31
C GLY A 136 17.24 17.73 -4.10
N ILE A 137 16.33 16.93 -3.53
CA ILE A 137 14.95 17.34 -3.32
C ILE A 137 14.88 18.25 -2.08
N PRO A 138 14.49 19.53 -2.23
CA PRO A 138 14.45 20.46 -1.12
C PRO A 138 13.30 20.15 -0.16
N ARG A 139 13.51 20.49 1.11
CA ARG A 139 12.49 20.40 2.17
C ARG A 139 11.64 21.67 2.21
N TYR A 140 10.35 21.56 2.52
CA TYR A 140 9.46 22.68 2.86
C TYR A 140 9.35 23.78 1.80
N LYS A 141 9.67 23.44 0.56
CA LYS A 141 9.42 24.27 -0.62
C LYS A 141 8.50 23.48 -1.53
N ASP A 142 7.73 24.15 -2.39
CA ASP A 142 6.97 23.49 -3.44
C ASP A 142 7.76 23.59 -4.75
N GLU A 143 8.86 22.81 -4.83
CA GLU A 143 9.77 22.78 -5.97
C GLU A 143 9.66 21.46 -6.71
N LYS A 144 9.92 21.52 -8.02
CA LYS A 144 9.93 20.38 -8.93
C LYS A 144 11.37 20.06 -9.29
N VAL A 145 11.84 18.88 -8.89
CA VAL A 145 13.21 18.44 -9.17
C VAL A 145 13.20 17.39 -10.26
N TYR A 146 14.00 17.59 -11.30
CA TYR A 146 14.19 16.61 -12.36
C TYR A 146 15.31 15.63 -11.98
N ILE A 147 15.00 14.33 -12.05
CA ILE A 147 15.94 13.26 -11.79
C ILE A 147 15.89 12.28 -12.97
N GLU A 148 16.97 12.25 -13.74
CA GLU A 148 17.09 11.46 -14.97
C GLU A 148 16.84 9.96 -14.74
N ARG A 149 17.29 9.44 -13.60
CA ARG A 149 17.04 8.04 -13.19
C ARG A 149 15.57 7.68 -13.25
N PHE A 150 14.69 8.61 -12.88
CA PHE A 150 13.26 8.39 -12.81
C PHE A 150 12.53 8.86 -14.07
N ALA A 151 13.23 9.29 -15.12
CA ALA A 151 12.62 9.70 -16.38
C ALA A 151 12.28 8.50 -17.28
N ALA A 152 10.99 8.26 -17.51
CA ALA A 152 10.47 7.17 -18.34
C ALA A 152 9.83 7.61 -19.67
N GLY A 153 10.20 8.79 -20.19
CA GLY A 153 9.72 9.29 -21.49
C GLY A 153 8.46 10.17 -21.40
N GLY A 154 8.36 11.14 -22.32
CA GLY A 154 7.31 12.17 -22.30
C GLY A 154 7.58 13.33 -21.32
N MET A 155 6.75 14.39 -21.41
CA MET A 155 6.90 15.58 -20.57
C MET A 155 6.78 15.26 -19.08
N SER A 156 7.72 15.78 -18.29
CA SER A 156 7.75 15.66 -16.82
C SER A 156 7.96 14.24 -16.25
N SER A 157 8.41 13.28 -17.07
CA SER A 157 8.55 11.88 -16.67
C SER A 157 9.56 11.59 -15.57
N GLY A 158 10.51 12.51 -15.30
CA GLY A 158 11.48 12.41 -14.20
C GLY A 158 11.32 13.48 -13.12
N ILE A 159 10.20 14.20 -13.11
CA ILE A 159 9.95 15.24 -12.11
C ILE A 159 9.48 14.60 -10.82
N ILE A 160 9.98 15.09 -9.68
CA ILE A 160 9.46 14.83 -8.34
C ILE A 160 9.15 16.16 -7.66
N CYS A 161 7.95 16.27 -7.11
CA CYS A 161 7.56 17.42 -6.30
C CYS A 161 8.02 17.22 -4.84
N SER A 162 8.65 18.22 -4.24
CA SER A 162 9.02 18.16 -2.82
C SER A 162 7.80 18.06 -1.88
N SER A 163 6.65 18.61 -2.27
CA SER A 163 5.38 18.43 -1.57
C SER A 163 4.95 16.96 -1.47
N PHE A 164 5.13 16.18 -2.54
CA PHE A 164 4.91 14.72 -2.52
C PHE A 164 5.80 14.05 -1.46
N VAL A 165 7.09 14.40 -1.41
CA VAL A 165 8.03 13.83 -0.44
C VAL A 165 7.60 14.13 1.00
N ASP A 166 7.18 15.36 1.28
CA ASP A 166 6.73 15.81 2.60
C ASP A 166 5.45 15.08 3.06
N GLU A 167 4.47 14.96 2.17
CA GLU A 167 3.21 14.26 2.44
C GLU A 167 3.44 12.77 2.68
N GLN A 168 4.24 12.13 1.83
CA GLN A 168 4.46 10.70 1.91
C GLN A 168 5.23 10.27 3.16
N LEU A 169 6.08 11.13 3.74
CA LEU A 169 6.67 10.83 5.05
C LEU A 169 5.59 10.61 6.12
N GLN A 170 4.53 11.44 6.13
CA GLN A 170 3.43 11.26 7.09
C GLN A 170 2.64 9.99 6.81
N VAL A 171 2.48 9.60 5.54
CA VAL A 171 1.85 8.33 5.16
C VAL A 171 2.66 7.14 5.68
N LEU A 172 3.98 7.13 5.48
CA LEU A 172 4.85 6.05 5.96
C LEU A 172 4.83 5.91 7.49
N ARG A 173 4.82 7.04 8.23
CA ARG A 173 4.69 7.02 9.69
C ARG A 173 3.37 6.41 10.14
N LYS A 174 2.26 6.73 9.47
CA LYS A 174 0.96 6.11 9.72
C LYS A 174 0.96 4.61 9.44
N ARG A 175 1.61 4.19 8.34
CA ARG A 175 1.73 2.78 7.94
C ARG A 175 2.66 1.96 8.84
N ASN A 176 3.63 2.60 9.50
CA ASN A 176 4.52 1.96 10.47
C ASN A 176 3.82 1.68 11.82
N ARG A 177 2.84 2.52 12.21
CA ARG A 177 2.12 2.39 13.49
C ARG A 177 1.37 1.06 13.69
N PRO A 178 0.68 0.47 12.70
CA PRO A 178 0.09 -0.87 12.81
C PRO A 178 1.08 -1.91 13.32
N PHE A 179 2.30 -1.94 12.79
CA PHE A 179 3.35 -2.88 13.20
C PHE A 179 3.85 -2.69 14.64
N ILE A 180 3.67 -1.50 15.23
CA ILE A 180 3.95 -1.25 16.66
C ILE A 180 2.88 -1.88 17.55
N ASN A 181 1.62 -1.86 17.12
CA ASN A 181 0.46 -2.25 17.93
C ASN A 181 -0.07 -3.66 17.64
N ARG A 182 0.52 -4.34 16.65
CA ARG A 182 0.03 -5.58 16.03
C ARG A 182 -0.28 -6.70 17.02
N HIS A 183 0.51 -6.85 18.09
CA HIS A 183 0.29 -7.88 19.11
C HIS A 183 -1.06 -7.79 19.85
N LYS A 184 -1.80 -6.69 19.72
CA LYS A 184 -3.11 -6.53 20.37
C LYS A 184 -4.26 -7.23 19.64
N TYR A 185 -4.11 -7.54 18.35
CA TYR A 185 -5.25 -7.96 17.52
C TYR A 185 -5.03 -9.28 16.76
N THR A 186 -3.80 -9.81 16.76
CA THR A 186 -3.40 -11.10 16.14
C THR A 186 -4.02 -12.34 16.80
N THR A 187 -4.94 -12.19 17.76
CA THR A 187 -5.59 -13.30 18.48
C THR A 187 -6.93 -13.72 17.89
N HIS A 188 -7.42 -13.06 16.83
CA HIS A 188 -8.72 -13.42 16.25
C HIS A 188 -8.53 -14.49 15.17
N GLU A 189 -8.82 -15.73 15.54
CA GLU A 189 -8.74 -16.91 14.65
C GLU A 189 -9.84 -16.90 13.57
N ILE A 190 -10.88 -16.08 13.71
CA ILE A 190 -12.01 -16.00 12.79
C ILE A 190 -12.23 -14.57 12.31
N GLN A 191 -12.38 -14.42 11.01
CA GLN A 191 -12.49 -13.15 10.28
C GLN A 191 -13.76 -13.16 9.45
N TYR A 192 -14.48 -12.03 9.41
CA TYR A 192 -15.73 -11.88 8.67
C TYR A 192 -15.72 -10.57 7.88
N LEU A 193 -15.86 -10.65 6.57
CA LEU A 193 -15.83 -9.48 5.70
C LEU A 193 -17.19 -9.09 5.15
N GLU A 194 -18.15 -10.01 5.17
CA GLU A 194 -19.50 -9.83 4.66
C GLU A 194 -20.18 -8.63 5.33
N GLY A 195 -20.04 -8.54 6.66
CA GLY A 195 -20.52 -7.39 7.42
C GLY A 195 -19.81 -6.09 7.04
N ALA A 196 -18.49 -6.12 6.83
CA ALA A 196 -17.73 -4.95 6.40
C ALA A 196 -18.15 -4.48 5.00
N TYR A 197 -18.34 -5.40 4.05
CA TYR A 197 -18.80 -5.10 2.69
C TYR A 197 -20.20 -4.49 2.70
N GLU A 198 -21.14 -5.08 3.45
CA GLU A 198 -22.50 -4.54 3.59
C GLU A 198 -22.47 -3.11 4.13
N ARG A 199 -21.62 -2.84 5.12
CA ARG A 199 -21.46 -1.50 5.70
C ARG A 199 -20.79 -0.53 4.73
N ILE A 200 -19.74 -0.94 4.01
CA ILE A 200 -19.08 -0.13 2.99
C ILE A 200 -20.08 0.28 1.90
N ASP A 201 -20.84 -0.68 1.35
CA ASP A 201 -21.83 -0.41 0.29
C ASP A 201 -22.96 0.49 0.79
N TYR A 202 -23.46 0.25 2.01
CA TYR A 202 -24.44 1.12 2.64
C TYR A 202 -23.92 2.56 2.79
N LEU A 203 -22.66 2.71 3.23
CA LEU A 203 -22.04 4.02 3.42
C LEU A 203 -21.77 4.72 2.09
N CYS A 204 -21.40 4.00 1.02
CA CYS A 204 -21.30 4.53 -0.34
C CYS A 204 -22.65 5.13 -0.79
N LYS A 205 -23.72 4.32 -0.74
CA LYS A 205 -25.09 4.71 -1.16
C LYS A 205 -25.63 5.91 -0.37
N THR A 206 -25.31 5.98 0.92
CA THR A 206 -25.78 7.07 1.80
C THR A 206 -24.83 8.27 1.85
N SER A 207 -23.60 8.14 1.34
CA SER A 207 -22.68 9.26 1.20
C SER A 207 -23.00 10.08 -0.06
N GLY A 208 -23.04 11.40 0.06
CA GLY A 208 -23.27 12.26 -1.10
C GLY A 208 -22.17 12.23 -2.17
N ARG A 209 -20.96 11.75 -1.84
CA ARG A 209 -19.76 11.86 -2.70
C ARG A 209 -19.40 10.58 -3.47
N LYS A 210 -19.89 9.42 -3.05
CA LYS A 210 -19.50 8.11 -3.60
C LYS A 210 -20.72 7.21 -3.85
N LYS A 211 -21.81 7.80 -4.38
CA LYS A 211 -23.07 7.08 -4.62
C LYS A 211 -22.95 5.99 -5.69
N ASN A 212 -22.10 6.20 -6.68
CA ASN A 212 -21.86 5.26 -7.79
C ASN A 212 -20.67 4.34 -7.48
N TYR A 213 -20.40 4.06 -6.21
CA TYR A 213 -19.29 3.18 -5.82
C TYR A 213 -19.81 2.03 -4.97
N ARG A 214 -19.09 0.91 -5.01
CA ARG A 214 -19.26 -0.23 -4.12
C ARG A 214 -17.90 -0.71 -3.61
N HIS A 215 -17.90 -1.60 -2.63
CA HIS A 215 -16.68 -2.29 -2.21
C HIS A 215 -15.99 -2.95 -3.41
N ASN A 216 -14.67 -2.92 -3.41
CA ASN A 216 -13.89 -3.71 -4.35
C ASN A 216 -14.06 -5.21 -4.02
N PRO A 217 -14.50 -6.07 -4.95
CA PRO A 217 -14.63 -7.51 -4.72
C PRO A 217 -13.31 -8.18 -4.33
N ASP A 218 -12.17 -7.59 -4.72
CA ASP A 218 -10.83 -8.11 -4.41
C ASP A 218 -10.28 -7.57 -3.08
N LEU A 219 -11.04 -6.75 -2.35
CA LEU A 219 -10.64 -6.24 -1.04
C LEU A 219 -10.51 -7.41 -0.05
N ASP A 220 -9.29 -7.76 0.33
CA ASP A 220 -9.06 -8.79 1.33
C ASP A 220 -9.03 -8.24 2.77
N PHE A 221 -9.13 -9.15 3.74
CA PHE A 221 -9.12 -8.83 5.17
C PHE A 221 -7.84 -8.10 5.58
N GLU A 222 -6.71 -8.52 5.03
CA GLU A 222 -5.38 -8.00 5.35
C GLU A 222 -5.26 -6.53 4.97
N THR A 223 -5.70 -6.20 3.77
CA THR A 223 -5.74 -4.84 3.24
C THR A 223 -6.69 -3.98 4.06
N LEU A 224 -7.91 -4.46 4.33
CA LEU A 224 -8.88 -3.71 5.12
C LEU A 224 -8.37 -3.44 6.55
N LEU A 225 -7.84 -4.47 7.22
CA LEU A 225 -7.30 -4.36 8.57
C LEU A 225 -6.13 -3.35 8.61
N PHE A 226 -5.18 -3.48 7.70
CA PHE A 226 -4.04 -2.57 7.61
C PHE A 226 -4.46 -1.12 7.38
N LEU A 227 -5.43 -0.88 6.49
CA LEU A 227 -5.99 0.44 6.23
C LEU A 227 -6.70 1.02 7.45
N MET A 228 -7.51 0.22 8.12
CA MET A 228 -8.19 0.67 9.34
C MET A 228 -7.18 1.05 10.41
N GLU A 229 -6.16 0.24 10.66
CA GLU A 229 -5.16 0.51 11.69
C GLU A 229 -4.18 1.62 11.33
N SER A 230 -3.92 1.87 10.05
CA SER A 230 -3.02 2.95 9.60
C SER A 230 -3.74 4.31 9.54
N GLU A 231 -5.01 4.34 9.17
CA GLU A 231 -5.76 5.59 8.97
C GLU A 231 -6.61 6.01 10.17
N CYS A 232 -7.13 5.05 10.93
CA CYS A 232 -8.03 5.33 12.05
C CYS A 232 -7.26 5.44 13.38
N THR A 233 -7.79 6.19 14.34
CA THR A 233 -7.33 6.09 15.73
C THR A 233 -7.71 4.72 16.31
N LEU A 234 -7.06 4.32 17.41
CA LEU A 234 -7.37 3.04 18.09
C LEU A 234 -8.87 2.89 18.40
N ARG A 235 -9.48 3.97 18.92
CA ARG A 235 -10.91 3.99 19.27
C ARG A 235 -11.82 3.92 18.05
N GLU A 236 -11.42 4.54 16.94
CA GLU A 236 -12.13 4.43 15.66
C GLU A 236 -12.05 3.00 15.12
N PHE A 237 -10.87 2.38 15.18
CA PHE A 237 -10.64 0.99 14.80
C PHE A 237 -11.53 0.04 15.61
N GLU A 238 -11.44 0.07 16.94
CA GLU A 238 -12.23 -0.79 17.84
C GLU A 238 -13.74 -0.67 17.57
N MET A 239 -14.21 0.57 17.38
CA MET A 239 -15.62 0.84 17.06
C MET A 239 -16.02 0.22 15.72
N LEU A 240 -15.21 0.42 14.67
CA LEU A 240 -15.50 -0.13 13.35
C LEU A 240 -15.46 -1.66 13.37
N SER A 241 -14.43 -2.26 13.97
CA SER A 241 -14.28 -3.72 14.04
C SER A 241 -15.46 -4.39 14.73
N LEU A 242 -15.97 -3.81 15.82
CA LEU A 242 -17.18 -4.27 16.49
C LEU A 242 -18.45 -4.01 15.67
N LYS A 243 -18.59 -2.81 15.12
CA LYS A 243 -19.80 -2.41 14.40
C LYS A 243 -20.00 -3.19 13.10
N TRP A 244 -18.91 -3.41 12.37
CA TRP A 244 -18.89 -4.10 11.08
C TRP A 244 -18.77 -5.61 11.25
N GLY A 245 -18.63 -6.10 12.49
CA GLY A 245 -18.61 -7.52 12.80
C GLY A 245 -17.34 -8.24 12.34
N ILE A 246 -16.23 -7.52 12.13
CA ILE A 246 -15.00 -8.03 11.50
C ILE A 246 -14.45 -9.27 12.21
N PHE A 247 -14.56 -9.30 13.55
CA PHE A 247 -14.08 -10.40 14.38
C PHE A 247 -15.20 -11.18 15.09
N THR A 248 -16.45 -10.73 14.98
CA THR A 248 -17.59 -11.31 15.70
C THR A 248 -18.61 -11.96 14.78
N GLY A 249 -18.51 -11.73 13.47
CA GLY A 249 -19.49 -12.15 12.46
C GLY A 249 -20.85 -11.47 12.59
N THR A 250 -21.01 -10.55 13.55
CA THR A 250 -22.30 -9.96 13.91
C THR A 250 -22.24 -8.44 13.82
N LEU A 251 -23.06 -7.86 12.96
CA LEU A 251 -23.23 -6.41 12.87
C LEU A 251 -23.94 -5.86 14.12
N LEU A 252 -23.28 -4.94 14.82
CA LEU A 252 -23.87 -4.28 15.97
C LEU A 252 -24.66 -3.03 15.59
N LYS A 253 -25.85 -2.88 16.20
CA LYS A 253 -26.66 -1.66 16.10
C LYS A 253 -25.97 -0.53 16.85
N ASN A 254 -26.24 0.72 16.46
CA ASN A 254 -25.64 1.92 17.07
C ASN A 254 -25.75 1.94 18.61
N ALA A 255 -26.87 1.50 19.19
CA ALA A 255 -27.05 1.48 20.64
C ALA A 255 -26.14 0.47 21.34
N GLN A 256 -25.94 -0.71 20.73
CA GLN A 256 -25.04 -1.74 21.25
C GLN A 256 -23.59 -1.27 21.13
N THR A 257 -23.18 -0.80 19.95
CA THR A 257 -21.83 -0.24 19.74
C THR A 257 -21.51 0.91 20.70
N ALA A 258 -22.48 1.81 20.94
CA ALA A 258 -22.32 2.92 21.86
C ALA A 258 -22.05 2.47 23.30
N LYS A 259 -22.75 1.41 23.74
CA LYS A 259 -22.56 0.80 25.06
C LYS A 259 -21.17 0.19 25.21
N GLU A 260 -20.73 -0.61 24.23
CA GLU A 260 -19.42 -1.27 24.25
C GLU A 260 -18.25 -0.27 24.20
N ILE A 261 -18.35 0.77 23.36
CA ILE A 261 -17.27 1.77 23.17
C ILE A 261 -17.30 2.89 24.24
N GLY A 262 -18.35 2.96 25.06
CA GLY A 262 -18.52 4.01 26.07
C GLY A 262 -18.69 5.41 25.46
N VAL A 263 -19.55 5.54 24.44
CA VAL A 263 -19.91 6.83 23.81
C VAL A 263 -21.42 6.98 23.69
N THR A 264 -21.89 8.18 23.35
CA THR A 264 -23.31 8.40 23.08
C THR A 264 -23.74 7.79 21.75
N PHE A 265 -25.00 7.35 21.66
CA PHE A 265 -25.60 6.79 20.44
C PHE A 265 -25.36 7.68 19.20
N ASN A 266 -25.58 9.00 19.35
CA ASN A 266 -25.44 9.96 18.26
C ASN A 266 -24.01 10.08 17.73
N ARG A 267 -23.01 9.69 18.53
CA ARG A 267 -21.61 9.76 18.13
C ARG A 267 -21.21 8.63 17.19
N ILE A 268 -21.89 7.46 17.25
CA ILE A 268 -21.53 6.29 16.44
C ILE A 268 -21.60 6.57 14.93
N PRO A 269 -22.69 7.10 14.35
CA PRO A 269 -22.74 7.39 12.91
C PRO A 269 -21.70 8.44 12.47
N GLN A 270 -21.35 9.37 13.35
CA GLN A 270 -20.37 10.40 13.05
C GLN A 270 -18.95 9.81 12.99
N ILE A 271 -18.58 8.98 13.96
CA ILE A 271 -17.29 8.29 13.96
C ILE A 271 -17.23 7.35 12.75
N GLU A 272 -18.26 6.54 12.50
CA GLU A 272 -18.29 5.61 11.36
C GLU A 272 -18.09 6.33 10.02
N ARG A 273 -18.83 7.42 9.75
CA ARG A 273 -18.66 8.18 8.51
C ARG A 273 -17.29 8.84 8.38
N ASN A 274 -16.73 9.33 9.48
CA ASN A 274 -15.40 9.96 9.46
C ASN A 274 -14.30 8.93 9.22
N SER A 275 -14.35 7.77 9.88
CA SER A 275 -13.41 6.67 9.65
C SER A 275 -13.52 6.12 8.24
N PHE A 276 -14.75 5.92 7.75
CA PHE A 276 -15.02 5.50 6.38
C PHE A 276 -14.34 6.41 5.35
N ARG A 277 -14.48 7.75 5.50
CA ARG A 277 -13.81 8.72 4.61
C ARG A 277 -12.29 8.60 4.59
N LYS A 278 -11.68 8.17 5.69
CA LYS A 278 -10.21 7.98 5.78
C LYS A 278 -9.76 6.72 5.05
N ILE A 279 -10.61 5.70 4.98
CA ILE A 279 -10.30 4.40 4.37
C ILE A 279 -10.58 4.41 2.86
N ILE A 280 -11.71 4.97 2.41
CA ILE A 280 -12.14 4.92 0.99
C ILE A 280 -11.33 5.79 0.01
N LYS A 281 -10.38 6.56 0.50
CA LYS A 281 -9.44 7.30 -0.36
C LYS A 281 -8.43 6.36 -1.04
N HIS A 282 -8.32 5.13 -0.53
CA HIS A 282 -7.46 4.08 -1.06
C HIS A 282 -8.21 3.29 -2.15
N PRO A 283 -7.66 3.18 -3.37
CA PRO A 283 -8.33 2.56 -4.52
C PRO A 283 -8.62 1.06 -4.30
N GLU A 284 -7.94 0.42 -3.37
CA GLU A 284 -8.15 -0.98 -2.98
C GLU A 284 -9.53 -1.20 -2.37
N VAL A 285 -10.16 -0.17 -1.82
CA VAL A 285 -11.39 -0.30 -1.02
C VAL A 285 -12.64 -0.24 -1.88
N LEU A 286 -12.66 0.62 -2.90
CA LEU A 286 -13.85 0.90 -3.70
C LEU A 286 -13.57 0.76 -5.19
N ILE A 287 -14.57 0.29 -5.91
CA ILE A 287 -14.65 0.40 -7.36
C ILE A 287 -15.82 1.30 -7.77
N GLU A 288 -15.63 2.03 -8.85
CA GLU A 288 -16.70 2.80 -9.47
C GLU A 288 -17.62 1.84 -10.24
N LEU A 289 -18.92 2.08 -10.15
CA LEU A 289 -19.92 1.39 -10.95
C LEU A 289 -19.97 2.09 -12.29
N ASP A 290 -19.66 1.37 -13.37
CA ASP A 290 -19.94 1.88 -14.71
C ASP A 290 -21.44 2.14 -14.85
N ASP A 291 -21.82 3.35 -15.26
CA ASP A 291 -23.22 3.75 -15.53
C ASP A 291 -23.87 2.91 -16.67
N ALA A 292 -23.15 1.94 -17.23
CA ALA A 292 -23.54 1.16 -18.41
C ALA A 292 -24.28 -0.15 -18.08
N LEU A 293 -25.10 -0.22 -17.03
CA LEU A 293 -26.03 -1.34 -16.77
C LEU A 293 -27.19 -0.88 -15.86
N SER A 294 -27.95 0.11 -16.32
CA SER A 294 -29.30 0.42 -15.79
C SER A 294 -30.35 0.31 -16.88
#